data_AF-A0A812JB25-F1
#
_entry.id   AF-A0A812JB25-F1
#
_cell.length_a   1.000
_cell.length_b   1.000
_cell.length_c   1.000
_cell.angle_alpha   90.00
_cell.angle_beta   90.00
_cell.angle_gamma   90.00
#
_symmetry.space_group_name_H-M   'P 1'
#
loop_
_entity.id
_entity.type
_entity.pdbx_description
1 polymer ?
#
loop_
_entity_poly.entity_id
_entity_poly.type
_entity_poly.pdbx_seq_one_letter_code
_entity_poly.pdbx_strand_id
1 'polypeptide(L)'
;MQRPEVQAAMRSKLKYESAAEAAQRTKLDKLERKQRRYEIMNELMKCATNVKHLISPMFRYKITQQYLWKVLCEARKEGLLFCDKLRQPQVYHRLQAIKAEITAGPYGVAGWQAEEEVEEDLMDKMVVEADCIPGGIDGEAPDRKQVLDRREIHGVLDFGQRIKSEGNEAFMNENWEGALTRYCQGDEMLKNFAAEPHLEKENKELKTMHRQCLNNKANAALMVDQWQTALRAADSALKLKMDDEKALFRKAQALEGLGRTEEALGVLDEVEEIAGDMDEEFREQILDDVRERKEELKAIERKAAKDFNSMFKAMGDKQVFGSGRFLADGTSPPPALTGAEERKLKRIKEQEEYRTAKAKYELEQRRKVEI
;
A
#
# COMPACT_ATOMS: atom_id res chain seq x y z
N MET A 1 27.41 51.85 -10.50
CA MET A 1 25.99 51.61 -10.16
C MET A 1 25.47 50.54 -11.10
N GLN A 2 25.18 49.33 -10.61
CA GLN A 2 24.59 48.28 -11.46
C GLN A 2 23.16 48.67 -11.85
N ARG A 3 22.79 48.46 -13.13
CA ARG A 3 21.45 48.80 -13.66
C ARG A 3 20.35 48.14 -12.81
N PRO A 4 19.24 48.83 -12.51
CA PRO A 4 18.18 48.33 -11.63
C PRO A 4 17.59 46.98 -12.07
N GLU A 5 17.61 46.69 -13.37
CA GLU A 5 17.20 45.41 -13.95
C GLU A 5 18.09 44.24 -13.52
N VAL A 6 19.40 44.45 -13.39
CA VAL A 6 20.36 43.41 -12.97
C VAL A 6 20.17 43.09 -11.48
N GLN A 7 19.87 44.10 -10.66
CA GLN A 7 19.56 43.90 -9.24
C GLN A 7 18.21 43.18 -9.03
N ALA A 8 17.21 43.45 -9.87
CA ALA A 8 15.93 42.75 -9.85
C ALA A 8 16.08 41.27 -10.25
N ALA A 9 16.85 40.99 -11.30
CA ALA A 9 17.17 39.62 -11.73
C ALA A 9 17.93 38.84 -10.65
N MET A 10 18.92 39.46 -9.99
CA MET A 10 19.68 38.85 -8.91
C MET A 10 18.82 38.54 -7.68
N ARG A 11 17.90 39.44 -7.29
CA ARG A 11 16.93 39.19 -6.20
C ARG A 11 15.93 38.09 -6.55
N SER A 12 15.49 38.00 -7.81
CA SER A 12 14.60 36.93 -8.27
C SER A 12 15.30 35.56 -8.23
N LYS A 13 16.55 35.51 -8.68
CA LYS A 13 17.38 34.30 -8.63
C LYS A 13 17.62 33.83 -7.19
N LEU A 14 17.94 34.74 -6.26
CA LEU A 14 18.15 34.42 -4.85
C LEU A 14 16.88 33.88 -4.16
N LYS A 15 15.70 34.42 -4.52
CA LYS A 15 14.39 33.92 -4.03
C LYS A 15 14.07 32.53 -4.59
N TYR A 16 14.41 32.28 -5.85
CA TYR A 16 14.22 30.97 -6.47
C TYR A 16 15.14 29.91 -5.85
N GLU A 17 16.40 30.26 -5.63
CA GLU A 17 17.38 29.41 -4.95
C GLU A 17 16.93 29.11 -3.51
N SER A 18 16.47 30.11 -2.75
CA SER A 18 15.98 29.87 -1.38
C SER A 18 14.69 29.03 -1.34
N ALA A 19 13.79 29.19 -2.31
CA ALA A 19 12.59 28.36 -2.44
C ALA A 19 12.95 26.92 -2.86
N ALA A 20 13.92 26.75 -3.74
CA ALA A 20 14.42 25.44 -4.16
C ALA A 20 15.12 24.72 -3.00
N GLU A 21 15.93 25.42 -2.21
CA GLU A 21 16.54 24.88 -0.98
C GLU A 21 15.49 24.49 0.06
N ALA A 22 14.45 25.31 0.26
CA ALA A 22 13.34 24.99 1.15
C ALA A 22 12.55 23.76 0.65
N ALA A 23 12.32 23.64 -0.66
CA ALA A 23 11.71 22.47 -1.28
C ALA A 23 12.59 21.22 -1.14
N GLN A 24 13.91 21.36 -1.22
CA GLN A 24 14.85 20.25 -0.98
C GLN A 24 14.86 19.81 0.48
N ARG A 25 14.88 20.75 1.43
CA ARG A 25 14.81 20.45 2.86
C ARG A 25 13.52 19.73 3.23
N THR A 26 12.38 20.18 2.71
CA THR A 26 11.09 19.50 2.94
C THR A 26 11.05 18.10 2.32
N LYS A 27 11.68 17.88 1.16
CA LYS A 27 11.85 16.52 0.59
C LYS A 27 12.73 15.63 1.46
N LEU A 28 13.86 16.16 1.95
CA LEU A 28 14.78 15.43 2.82
C LEU A 28 14.10 15.07 4.16
N ASP A 29 13.39 16.01 4.77
CA ASP A 29 12.61 15.79 6.00
C ASP A 29 11.56 14.68 5.82
N LYS A 30 10.88 14.65 4.67
CA LYS A 30 9.93 13.58 4.33
C LYS A 30 10.64 12.22 4.23
N LEU A 31 11.81 12.17 3.58
CA LEU A 31 12.60 10.96 3.45
C LEU A 31 13.11 10.45 4.80
N GLU A 32 13.63 11.34 5.64
CA GLU A 32 14.09 11.00 6.99
C GLU A 32 12.95 10.48 7.87
N ARG A 33 11.77 11.10 7.81
CA ARG A 33 10.59 10.61 8.54
C ARG A 33 10.20 9.20 8.09
N LYS A 34 10.21 8.95 6.78
CA LYS A 34 9.98 7.62 6.21
C LYS A 34 10.98 6.61 6.75
N GLN A 35 12.28 6.94 6.76
CA GLN A 35 13.32 6.06 7.28
C GLN A 35 13.15 5.76 8.79
N ARG A 36 12.87 6.78 9.60
CA ARG A 36 12.62 6.60 11.05
C ARG A 36 11.44 5.66 11.30
N ARG A 37 10.36 5.77 10.51
CA ARG A 37 9.21 4.86 10.60
C ARG A 37 9.58 3.41 10.31
N TYR A 38 10.36 3.16 9.25
CA TYR A 38 10.84 1.81 8.93
C TYR A 38 11.70 1.20 10.05
N GLU A 39 12.59 2.00 10.64
CA GLU A 39 13.40 1.54 11.78
C GLU A 39 12.55 1.18 13.00
N ILE A 40 11.58 2.03 13.35
CA ILE A 40 10.66 1.76 14.46
C ILE A 40 9.86 0.49 14.18
N MET A 41 9.34 0.33 12.97
CA MET A 41 8.54 -0.83 12.59
C MET A 41 9.35 -2.12 12.66
N ASN A 42 10.57 -2.15 12.11
CA ASN A 42 11.45 -3.31 12.17
C ASN A 42 11.74 -3.76 13.62
N GLU A 43 11.90 -2.80 14.54
CA GLU A 43 12.08 -3.12 15.95
C GLU A 43 10.76 -3.51 16.64
N LEU A 44 9.61 -2.92 16.25
CA LEU A 44 8.28 -3.33 16.72
C LEU A 44 7.93 -4.76 16.30
N MET A 45 8.36 -5.21 15.11
CA MET A 45 8.12 -6.58 14.64
C MET A 45 8.76 -7.63 15.53
N LYS A 46 9.84 -7.28 16.24
CA LYS A 46 10.52 -8.17 17.19
C LYS A 46 9.83 -8.22 18.56
N CYS A 47 8.83 -7.37 18.79
CA CYS A 47 8.15 -7.28 20.09
C CYS A 47 6.98 -8.27 20.22
N ALA A 48 6.49 -8.43 21.46
CA ALA A 48 5.33 -9.27 21.73
C ALA A 48 4.04 -8.71 21.10
N THR A 49 3.13 -9.61 20.74
CA THR A 49 1.88 -9.31 20.00
C THR A 49 1.00 -8.28 20.72
N ASN A 50 0.88 -8.36 22.05
CA ASN A 50 0.13 -7.40 22.85
C ASN A 50 0.62 -5.95 22.72
N VAL A 51 1.93 -5.74 22.55
CA VAL A 51 2.53 -4.42 22.33
C VAL A 51 2.26 -3.95 20.90
N LYS A 52 2.33 -4.85 19.92
CA LYS A 52 1.98 -4.56 18.52
C LYS A 52 0.52 -4.11 18.38
N HIS A 53 -0.43 -4.83 18.98
CA HIS A 53 -1.86 -4.48 18.94
C HIS A 53 -2.17 -3.15 19.63
N LEU A 54 -1.43 -2.79 20.69
CA LEU A 54 -1.61 -1.50 21.35
C LEU A 54 -1.16 -0.34 20.44
N ILE A 55 -0.02 -0.50 19.77
CA ILE A 55 0.64 0.56 19.02
C ILE A 55 0.08 0.71 17.60
N SER A 56 -0.28 -0.39 16.94
CA SER A 56 -0.78 -0.40 15.55
C SER A 56 -1.87 0.65 15.25
N PRO A 57 -2.99 0.73 15.99
CA PRO A 57 -4.05 1.71 15.70
C PRO A 57 -3.63 3.17 15.94
N MET A 58 -2.54 3.36 16.69
CA MET A 58 -2.00 4.67 17.05
C MET A 58 -0.81 5.08 16.17
N PHE A 59 -0.20 4.16 15.42
CA PHE A 59 1.07 4.38 14.72
C PHE A 59 0.94 5.37 13.55
N ARG A 60 -0.27 5.52 12.99
CA ARG A 60 -0.63 6.53 11.98
C ARG A 60 -0.53 7.99 12.45
N TYR A 61 -0.45 8.21 13.76
CA TYR A 61 -0.38 9.55 14.32
C TYR A 61 1.08 9.95 14.56
N LYS A 62 1.45 11.13 14.06
CA LYS A 62 2.79 11.72 14.21
C LYS A 62 3.28 11.76 15.65
N ILE A 63 2.38 12.02 16.60
CA ILE A 63 2.71 12.05 18.03
C ILE A 63 3.24 10.69 18.52
N THR A 64 2.62 9.60 18.07
CA THR A 64 3.00 8.23 18.41
C THR A 64 4.35 7.90 17.79
N GLN A 65 4.55 8.24 16.51
CA GLN A 65 5.82 8.00 15.79
C GLN A 65 6.98 8.74 16.44
N GLN A 66 6.79 10.02 16.80
CA GLN A 66 7.81 10.83 17.47
C GLN A 66 8.16 10.28 18.84
N TYR A 67 7.16 9.85 19.60
CA TYR A 67 7.38 9.25 20.91
C TYR A 67 8.14 7.92 20.82
N LEU A 68 7.73 7.02 19.92
CA LEU A 68 8.39 5.74 19.70
C LEU A 68 9.83 5.91 19.21
N TRP A 69 10.10 6.89 18.33
CA TRP A 69 11.46 7.21 17.91
C TRP A 69 12.34 7.61 19.10
N LYS A 70 11.80 8.47 19.98
CA LYS A 70 12.52 8.89 21.18
C LYS A 70 12.84 7.70 22.09
N VAL A 71 11.86 6.82 22.32
CA VAL A 71 12.04 5.59 23.11
C VAL A 71 13.08 4.67 22.48
N LEU A 72 13.08 4.53 21.15
CA LEU A 72 14.08 3.73 20.43
C LEU A 72 15.49 4.31 20.59
N CYS A 73 15.64 5.63 20.47
CA CYS A 73 16.93 6.28 20.72
C CYS A 73 17.42 6.12 22.16
N GLU A 74 16.51 6.21 23.15
CA GLU A 74 16.83 6.00 24.56
C GLU A 74 17.24 4.55 24.83
N ALA A 75 16.52 3.57 24.28
CA ALA A 75 16.88 2.15 24.37
C ALA A 75 18.28 1.88 23.81
N ARG A 76 18.62 2.45 22.64
CA ARG A 76 19.96 2.34 22.03
C ARG A 76 21.06 2.95 22.90
N LYS A 77 20.79 4.07 23.57
CA LYS A 77 21.76 4.72 24.48
C LYS A 77 22.00 3.91 25.75
N GLU A 78 20.96 3.29 26.27
CA GLU A 78 21.01 2.45 27.48
C GLU A 78 21.47 1.02 27.20
N GLY A 79 21.64 0.63 25.93
CA GLY A 79 22.00 -0.73 25.53
C GLY A 79 20.89 -1.76 25.76
N LEU A 80 19.64 -1.30 25.87
CA LEU A 80 18.46 -2.15 26.07
C LEU A 80 17.78 -2.49 24.75
N LEU A 81 17.13 -3.65 24.70
CA LEU A 81 16.23 -3.98 23.60
C LEU A 81 15.02 -3.04 23.62
N PHE A 82 14.61 -2.60 22.43
CA PHE A 82 13.48 -1.70 22.28
C PHE A 82 12.20 -2.27 22.91
N CYS A 83 11.97 -3.58 22.75
CA CYS A 83 10.82 -4.26 23.33
C CYS A 83 10.82 -4.27 24.87
N ASP A 84 11.99 -4.36 25.50
CA ASP A 84 12.11 -4.32 26.96
C ASP A 84 11.87 -2.90 27.48
N LYS A 85 12.34 -1.88 26.74
CA LYS A 85 12.07 -0.48 27.05
C LYS A 85 10.56 -0.17 26.97
N LEU A 86 9.86 -0.72 25.98
CA LEU A 86 8.40 -0.57 25.84
C LEU A 86 7.59 -1.21 26.98
N ARG A 87 8.13 -2.25 27.63
CA ARG A 87 7.50 -2.90 28.79
C ARG A 87 7.67 -2.12 30.09
N GLN A 88 8.53 -1.12 30.13
CA GLN A 88 8.71 -0.31 31.33
C GLN A 88 7.40 0.43 31.65
N PRO A 89 6.94 0.42 32.91
CA PRO A 89 5.65 1.01 33.30
C PRO A 89 5.49 2.46 32.84
N GLN A 90 6.56 3.26 32.92
CA GLN A 90 6.55 4.67 32.52
C GLN A 90 6.26 4.84 31.02
N VAL A 91 6.88 4.02 30.17
CA VAL A 91 6.72 4.06 28.72
C VAL A 91 5.33 3.55 28.33
N TYR A 92 4.91 2.44 28.94
CA TYR A 92 3.62 1.82 28.70
C TYR A 92 2.45 2.74 29.10
N HIS A 93 2.51 3.37 30.28
CA HIS A 93 1.49 4.33 30.71
C HIS A 93 1.44 5.57 29.82
N ARG A 94 2.58 6.04 29.30
CA ARG A 94 2.58 7.16 28.34
C ARG A 94 1.93 6.77 27.03
N LEU A 95 2.16 5.55 26.52
CA LEU A 95 1.45 5.04 25.34
C LEU A 95 -0.06 4.94 25.59
N GLN A 96 -0.49 4.46 26.75
CA GLN A 96 -1.92 4.44 27.11
C GLN A 96 -2.50 5.86 27.23
N ALA A 97 -1.74 6.83 27.74
CA ALA A 97 -2.15 8.22 27.78
C ALA A 97 -2.30 8.81 26.37
N ILE A 98 -1.35 8.55 25.46
CA ILE A 98 -1.48 8.95 24.05
C ILE A 98 -2.71 8.28 23.42
N LYS A 99 -3.01 7.01 23.75
CA LYS A 99 -4.23 6.32 23.30
C LYS A 99 -5.48 7.04 23.78
N ALA A 100 -5.53 7.41 25.06
CA ALA A 100 -6.64 8.15 25.65
C ALA A 100 -6.76 9.56 25.05
N GLU A 101 -5.65 10.26 24.83
CA GLU A 101 -5.60 11.58 24.18
C GLU A 101 -6.17 11.52 22.75
N ILE A 102 -5.85 10.46 22.00
CA ILE A 102 -6.42 10.20 20.66
C ILE A 102 -7.92 9.87 20.75
N THR A 103 -8.36 9.16 21.79
CA THR A 103 -9.74 8.67 21.94
C THR A 103 -10.71 9.70 22.55
N ALA A 104 -10.23 10.64 23.37
CA ALA A 104 -11.06 11.50 24.24
C ALA A 104 -11.34 12.92 23.71
N GLY A 105 -10.80 13.34 22.56
CA GLY A 105 -10.97 14.72 22.07
C GLY A 105 -12.39 15.04 21.57
N PRO A 106 -12.95 16.24 21.81
CA PRO A 106 -14.27 16.67 21.30
C PRO A 106 -14.25 17.03 19.79
N TYR A 107 -13.07 16.93 19.16
CA TYR A 107 -12.81 17.01 17.72
C TYR A 107 -11.83 15.90 17.36
N GLY A 108 -12.28 14.64 17.36
CA GLY A 108 -11.47 13.41 17.32
C GLY A 108 -10.48 13.20 16.15
N VAL A 109 -10.20 14.22 15.33
CA VAL A 109 -9.24 14.20 14.21
C VAL A 109 -8.51 15.55 13.98
N ALA A 110 -8.89 16.66 14.65
CA ALA A 110 -8.49 18.01 14.18
C ALA A 110 -7.19 18.60 14.78
N GLY A 111 -6.57 17.96 15.78
CA GLY A 111 -5.37 18.50 16.46
C GLY A 111 -4.04 17.87 16.05
N TRP A 112 -4.07 16.64 15.52
CA TRP A 112 -2.87 15.87 15.21
C TRP A 112 -2.94 15.43 13.75
N GLN A 113 -2.12 16.05 12.90
CA GLN A 113 -2.02 15.67 11.48
C GLN A 113 -1.64 14.18 11.38
N ALA A 114 -2.58 13.34 10.92
CA ALA A 114 -2.27 12.02 10.38
C ALA A 114 -1.56 12.23 9.03
N GLU A 115 -0.42 11.56 8.79
CA GLU A 115 0.23 11.63 7.48
C GLU A 115 -0.54 10.67 6.54
N GLU A 116 -1.54 11.20 5.84
CA GLU A 116 -2.49 10.45 5.01
C GLU A 116 -1.85 9.77 3.78
N GLU A 117 -0.73 10.30 3.30
CA GLU A 117 -0.04 9.76 2.12
C GLU A 117 1.08 8.79 2.50
N VAL A 118 0.86 7.51 2.20
CA VAL A 118 1.82 6.39 2.25
C VAL A 118 1.97 5.71 3.62
N GLU A 119 0.87 5.31 4.26
CA GLU A 119 0.89 4.51 5.49
C GLU A 119 0.14 3.16 5.45
N GLU A 120 -0.50 2.79 4.33
CA GLU A 120 -1.20 1.49 4.21
C GLU A 120 -0.22 0.29 4.19
N ASP A 121 0.76 0.25 3.28
CA ASP A 121 1.70 -0.89 3.15
C ASP A 121 2.51 -1.21 4.43
N LEU A 122 2.77 -0.20 5.26
CA LEU A 122 3.56 -0.30 6.49
C LEU A 122 2.71 -0.81 7.66
N MET A 123 1.46 -0.34 7.77
CA MET A 123 0.51 -0.85 8.75
C MET A 123 0.04 -2.26 8.39
N ASP A 124 -0.16 -2.54 7.10
CA ASP A 124 -0.53 -3.87 6.61
C ASP A 124 0.54 -4.92 6.94
N LYS A 125 1.82 -4.60 6.82
CA LYS A 125 2.91 -5.50 7.28
C LYS A 125 2.88 -5.77 8.79
N MET A 126 2.59 -4.75 9.60
CA MET A 126 2.48 -4.91 11.05
C MET A 126 1.27 -5.77 11.47
N VAL A 127 0.17 -5.66 10.73
CA VAL A 127 -1.04 -6.47 10.92
C VAL A 127 -0.76 -7.91 10.48
N VAL A 128 -0.21 -8.11 9.29
CA VAL A 128 0.09 -9.45 8.72
C VAL A 128 1.07 -10.25 9.58
N GLU A 129 2.19 -9.68 10.03
CA GLU A 129 3.18 -10.43 10.84
C GLU A 129 2.77 -10.57 12.32
N ALA A 130 1.81 -9.79 12.84
CA ALA A 130 1.21 -10.08 14.14
C ALA A 130 0.34 -11.36 14.10
N ASP A 131 -0.16 -11.70 12.91
CA ASP A 131 -0.99 -12.88 12.64
C ASP A 131 -0.17 -14.13 12.24
N CYS A 132 1.10 -13.97 11.83
CA CYS A 132 1.97 -15.09 11.44
C CYS A 132 2.70 -15.74 12.64
N ILE A 133 2.15 -16.83 13.20
CA ILE A 133 2.89 -17.80 14.02
C ILE A 133 3.19 -19.04 13.15
N PRO A 134 4.46 -19.49 13.01
CA PRO A 134 4.76 -20.76 12.33
C PRO A 134 4.29 -21.93 13.19
N GLY A 135 3.19 -22.55 12.79
CA GLY A 135 2.58 -23.71 13.48
C GLY A 135 1.07 -23.63 13.65
N GLY A 136 0.43 -22.52 13.29
CA GLY A 136 -1.03 -22.42 13.14
C GLY A 136 -1.42 -22.63 11.69
N ILE A 137 -2.34 -23.56 11.46
CA ILE A 137 -3.11 -23.66 10.21
C ILE A 137 -3.85 -22.32 10.02
N ASP A 138 -3.86 -21.79 8.80
CA ASP A 138 -4.42 -20.51 8.35
C ASP A 138 -5.43 -19.86 9.31
N GLY A 139 -5.06 -18.72 9.90
CA GLY A 139 -5.93 -18.02 10.83
C GLY A 139 -5.48 -16.58 11.06
N GLU A 140 -6.18 -15.66 10.40
CA GLU A 140 -6.46 -14.30 10.90
C GLU A 140 -6.63 -14.33 12.43
N ALA A 141 -6.15 -13.31 13.16
CA ALA A 141 -6.32 -13.16 14.61
C ALA A 141 -7.69 -13.66 15.08
N PRO A 142 -7.82 -14.23 16.30
CA PRO A 142 -9.08 -14.82 16.73
C PRO A 142 -10.14 -13.71 16.90
N ASP A 143 -10.82 -13.42 15.80
CA ASP A 143 -12.23 -13.13 15.72
C ASP A 143 -12.91 -14.24 16.52
N ARG A 144 -13.07 -14.04 17.83
CA ARG A 144 -14.18 -14.69 18.51
C ARG A 144 -15.43 -14.02 17.97
N LYS A 145 -15.83 -14.42 16.75
CA LYS A 145 -17.14 -14.10 16.19
C LYS A 145 -18.13 -14.46 17.28
N GLN A 146 -18.97 -13.49 17.64
CA GLN A 146 -19.97 -13.74 18.65
C GLN A 146 -20.91 -14.80 18.06
N VAL A 147 -20.92 -15.98 18.70
CA VAL A 147 -21.76 -17.09 18.30
C VAL A 147 -23.16 -16.81 18.80
N LEU A 148 -24.10 -16.73 17.86
CA LEU A 148 -25.49 -16.37 18.11
C LEU A 148 -26.40 -17.58 17.99
N ASP A 149 -27.47 -17.54 18.79
CA ASP A 149 -28.54 -18.53 18.70
C ASP A 149 -29.37 -18.34 17.42
N ARG A 150 -30.29 -19.28 17.15
CA ARG A 150 -31.12 -19.23 15.94
C ARG A 150 -31.98 -17.97 15.82
N ARG A 151 -32.45 -17.39 16.92
CA ARG A 151 -33.29 -16.18 16.89
C ARG A 151 -32.44 -14.94 16.63
N GLU A 152 -31.31 -14.84 17.32
CA GLU A 152 -30.37 -13.72 17.23
C GLU A 152 -29.75 -13.64 15.84
N ILE A 153 -29.37 -14.78 15.22
CA ILE A 153 -28.82 -14.78 13.87
C ILE A 153 -29.84 -14.32 12.83
N HIS A 154 -31.13 -14.69 12.96
CA HIS A 154 -32.17 -14.18 12.06
C HIS A 154 -32.30 -12.65 12.19
N GLY A 155 -32.13 -12.10 13.39
CA GLY A 155 -32.07 -10.64 13.58
C GLY A 155 -30.90 -9.99 12.84
N VAL A 156 -29.71 -10.61 12.86
CA VAL A 156 -28.54 -10.16 12.09
C VAL A 156 -28.78 -10.27 10.58
N LEU A 157 -29.42 -11.36 10.13
CA LEU A 157 -29.74 -11.57 8.72
C LEU A 157 -30.76 -10.53 8.22
N ASP A 158 -31.82 -10.28 8.98
CA ASP A 158 -32.81 -9.24 8.69
C ASP A 158 -32.18 -7.85 8.63
N PHE A 159 -31.26 -7.57 9.55
CA PHE A 159 -30.50 -6.31 9.56
C PHE A 159 -29.59 -6.20 8.33
N GLY A 160 -28.87 -7.27 7.98
CA GLY A 160 -28.04 -7.31 6.77
C GLY A 160 -28.87 -7.06 5.50
N GLN A 161 -30.07 -7.64 5.43
CA GLN A 161 -31.01 -7.40 4.33
C GLN A 161 -31.49 -5.93 4.30
N ARG A 162 -31.76 -5.31 5.45
CA ARG A 162 -32.11 -3.88 5.55
C ARG A 162 -30.97 -2.99 5.05
N ILE A 163 -29.75 -3.21 5.54
CA ILE A 163 -28.56 -2.46 5.11
C ILE A 163 -28.37 -2.56 3.60
N LYS A 164 -28.57 -3.75 3.03
CA LYS A 164 -28.51 -3.94 1.58
C LYS A 164 -29.58 -3.11 0.85
N SER A 165 -30.82 -3.15 1.31
CA SER A 165 -31.91 -2.37 0.70
C SER A 165 -31.68 -0.87 0.79
N GLU A 166 -31.31 -0.36 1.97
CA GLU A 166 -31.02 1.06 2.19
C GLU A 166 -29.79 1.53 1.40
N GLY A 167 -28.75 0.69 1.33
CA GLY A 167 -27.57 0.95 0.53
C GLY A 167 -27.89 0.99 -0.96
N ASN A 168 -28.73 0.07 -1.46
CA ASN A 168 -29.18 0.06 -2.85
C ASN A 168 -30.06 1.26 -3.17
N GLU A 169 -30.94 1.67 -2.27
CA GLU A 169 -31.77 2.87 -2.41
C GLU A 169 -30.89 4.14 -2.47
N ALA A 170 -29.92 4.26 -1.57
CA ALA A 170 -28.95 5.36 -1.61
C ALA A 170 -28.14 5.36 -2.91
N PHE A 171 -27.74 4.17 -3.39
CA PHE A 171 -27.03 4.00 -4.66
C PHE A 171 -27.90 4.43 -5.86
N MET A 172 -29.19 4.07 -5.88
CA MET A 172 -30.13 4.52 -6.93
C MET A 172 -30.38 6.03 -6.89
N ASN A 173 -30.31 6.64 -5.71
CA ASN A 173 -30.44 8.08 -5.53
C ASN A 173 -29.13 8.85 -5.79
N GLU A 174 -28.12 8.21 -6.40
CA GLU A 174 -26.77 8.75 -6.66
C GLU A 174 -26.02 9.24 -5.39
N ASN A 175 -26.50 8.85 -4.21
CA ASN A 175 -25.85 9.16 -2.95
C ASN A 175 -24.82 8.06 -2.62
N TRP A 176 -23.72 8.06 -3.37
CA TRP A 176 -22.66 7.06 -3.28
C TRP A 176 -22.00 7.01 -1.90
N GLU A 177 -21.77 8.17 -1.27
CA GLU A 177 -21.19 8.27 0.08
C GLU A 177 -22.14 7.69 1.15
N GLY A 178 -23.44 7.96 1.03
CA GLY A 178 -24.46 7.38 1.89
C GLY A 178 -24.56 5.87 1.74
N ALA A 179 -24.51 5.38 0.49
CA ALA A 179 -24.49 3.96 0.19
C ALA A 179 -23.24 3.28 0.78
N LEU A 180 -22.06 3.85 0.57
CA LEU A 180 -20.79 3.36 1.13
C LEU A 180 -20.85 3.28 2.66
N THR A 181 -21.37 4.32 3.31
CA THR A 181 -21.51 4.35 4.77
C THR A 181 -22.38 3.21 5.28
N ARG A 182 -23.53 2.96 4.63
CA ARG A 182 -24.42 1.84 4.97
C ARG A 182 -23.73 0.50 4.77
N TYR A 183 -23.04 0.30 3.65
CA TYR A 183 -22.33 -0.96 3.41
C TYR A 183 -21.15 -1.17 4.37
N CYS A 184 -20.45 -0.11 4.79
CA CYS A 184 -19.43 -0.19 5.83
C CYS A 184 -20.01 -0.65 7.18
N GLN A 185 -21.20 -0.15 7.55
CA GLN A 185 -21.89 -0.61 8.76
C GLN A 185 -22.32 -2.09 8.65
N GLY A 186 -22.77 -2.51 7.47
CA GLY A 186 -23.11 -3.91 7.19
C GLY A 186 -21.91 -4.84 7.31
N ASP A 187 -20.77 -4.47 6.71
CA ASP A 187 -19.51 -5.21 6.80
C ASP A 187 -19.01 -5.36 8.24
N GLU A 188 -19.00 -4.26 9.01
CA GLU A 188 -18.57 -4.26 10.41
C GLU A 188 -19.44 -5.17 11.29
N MET A 189 -20.74 -5.23 11.02
CA MET A 189 -21.64 -6.14 11.74
C MET A 189 -21.42 -7.59 11.30
N LEU A 190 -21.54 -7.86 10.00
CA LEU A 190 -21.54 -9.24 9.47
C LEU A 190 -20.23 -9.98 9.72
N LYS A 191 -19.09 -9.28 9.76
CA LYS A 191 -17.80 -9.91 10.08
C LYS A 191 -17.71 -10.41 11.54
N ASN A 192 -18.38 -9.73 12.46
CA ASN A 192 -18.26 -9.94 13.91
C ASN A 192 -19.18 -11.06 14.46
N PHE A 193 -20.13 -11.55 13.68
CA PHE A 193 -21.09 -12.57 14.12
C PHE A 193 -20.90 -13.90 13.39
N ALA A 194 -21.25 -14.98 14.07
CA ALA A 194 -21.39 -16.32 13.49
C ALA A 194 -22.60 -17.01 14.11
N ALA A 195 -23.27 -17.90 13.38
CA ALA A 195 -24.31 -18.75 13.96
C ALA A 195 -23.67 -19.97 14.64
N GLU A 196 -24.41 -20.62 15.55
CA GLU A 196 -23.98 -21.90 16.12
C GLU A 196 -23.58 -22.92 15.02
N PRO A 197 -22.57 -23.79 15.26
CA PRO A 197 -22.05 -24.70 14.24
C PRO A 197 -23.11 -25.62 13.60
N HIS A 198 -24.16 -25.95 14.34
CA HIS A 198 -25.26 -26.80 13.86
C HIS A 198 -26.24 -26.08 12.91
N LEU A 199 -26.16 -24.74 12.82
CA LEU A 199 -26.96 -23.88 11.94
C LEU A 199 -26.19 -23.61 10.63
N GLU A 200 -25.86 -24.67 9.90
CA GLU A 200 -25.08 -24.58 8.66
C GLU A 200 -25.75 -23.71 7.60
N LYS A 201 -27.09 -23.76 7.53
CA LYS A 201 -27.88 -22.98 6.57
C LYS A 201 -27.74 -21.48 6.85
N GLU A 202 -27.98 -21.07 8.08
CA GLU A 202 -27.88 -19.66 8.51
C GLU A 202 -26.44 -19.15 8.37
N ASN A 203 -25.43 -19.97 8.68
CA ASN A 203 -24.01 -19.63 8.46
C ASN A 203 -23.67 -19.45 6.98
N LYS A 204 -24.23 -20.28 6.09
CA LYS A 204 -24.05 -20.12 4.64
C LYS A 204 -24.73 -18.85 4.12
N GLU A 205 -25.93 -18.56 4.61
CA GLU A 205 -26.66 -17.32 4.29
C GLU A 205 -25.91 -16.08 4.76
N LEU A 206 -25.36 -16.10 5.99
CA LEU A 206 -24.54 -15.03 6.54
C LEU A 206 -23.31 -14.74 5.66
N LYS A 207 -22.55 -15.78 5.30
CA LYS A 207 -21.38 -15.64 4.41
C LYS A 207 -21.77 -15.09 3.04
N THR A 208 -22.89 -15.56 2.48
CA THR A 208 -23.40 -15.08 1.18
C THR A 208 -23.79 -13.60 1.26
N MET A 209 -24.47 -13.19 2.32
CA MET A 209 -24.84 -11.79 2.53
C MET A 209 -23.63 -10.90 2.80
N HIS A 210 -22.66 -11.36 3.58
CA HIS A 210 -21.43 -10.61 3.83
C HIS A 210 -20.66 -10.37 2.53
N ARG A 211 -20.52 -11.41 1.69
CA ARG A 211 -19.92 -11.28 0.35
C ARG A 211 -20.67 -10.27 -0.52
N GLN A 212 -22.00 -10.34 -0.57
CA GLN A 212 -22.80 -9.37 -1.33
C GLN A 212 -22.63 -7.93 -0.81
N CYS A 213 -22.55 -7.76 0.51
CA CYS A 213 -22.33 -6.46 1.15
C CYS A 213 -20.96 -5.88 0.78
N LEU A 214 -19.89 -6.70 0.86
CA LEU A 214 -18.53 -6.33 0.47
C LEU A 214 -18.44 -5.96 -1.01
N ASN A 215 -19.12 -6.71 -1.87
CA ASN A 215 -19.22 -6.41 -3.30
C ASN A 215 -19.87 -5.05 -3.56
N ASN A 216 -20.99 -4.76 -2.88
CA ASN A 216 -21.65 -3.46 -3.03
C ASN A 216 -20.84 -2.32 -2.39
N LYS A 217 -20.15 -2.58 -1.28
CA LYS A 217 -19.19 -1.67 -0.64
C LYS A 217 -18.08 -1.28 -1.60
N ALA A 218 -17.46 -2.27 -2.27
CA ALA A 218 -16.42 -2.04 -3.26
C ALA A 218 -16.95 -1.17 -4.41
N ASN A 219 -18.15 -1.47 -4.91
CA ASN A 219 -18.77 -0.67 -5.98
C ASN A 219 -19.02 0.78 -5.55
N ALA A 220 -19.61 0.98 -4.36
CA ALA A 220 -19.87 2.31 -3.84
C ALA A 220 -18.57 3.10 -3.60
N ALA A 221 -17.50 2.43 -3.15
CA ALA A 221 -16.19 3.01 -2.97
C ALA A 221 -15.53 3.43 -4.30
N LEU A 222 -15.73 2.66 -5.38
CA LEU A 222 -15.28 3.04 -6.73
C LEU A 222 -15.99 4.32 -7.22
N MET A 223 -17.29 4.46 -6.94
CA MET A 223 -18.07 5.65 -7.36
C MET A 223 -17.69 6.94 -6.62
N VAL A 224 -17.01 6.85 -5.48
CA VAL A 224 -16.49 8.00 -4.71
C VAL A 224 -14.97 8.14 -4.81
N ASP A 225 -14.34 7.47 -5.78
CA ASP A 225 -12.89 7.48 -5.99
C ASP A 225 -12.05 7.02 -4.78
N GLN A 226 -12.64 6.25 -3.85
CA GLN A 226 -11.95 5.65 -2.72
C GLN A 226 -11.35 4.29 -3.10
N TRP A 227 -10.35 4.33 -3.99
CA TRP A 227 -9.76 3.15 -4.61
C TRP A 227 -9.20 2.12 -3.61
N GLN A 228 -8.56 2.58 -2.53
CA GLN A 228 -8.01 1.69 -1.48
C GLN A 228 -9.11 0.95 -0.73
N THR A 229 -10.18 1.66 -0.36
CA THR A 229 -11.35 1.06 0.30
C THR A 229 -12.02 0.04 -0.62
N ALA A 230 -12.11 0.33 -1.91
CA ALA A 230 -12.66 -0.58 -2.92
C ALA A 230 -11.79 -1.85 -3.05
N LEU A 231 -10.47 -1.69 -3.13
CA LEU A 231 -9.51 -2.80 -3.20
C LEU A 231 -9.64 -3.73 -1.99
N ARG A 232 -9.65 -3.16 -0.77
CA ARG A 232 -9.80 -3.95 0.47
C ARG A 232 -11.14 -4.67 0.55
N ALA A 233 -12.22 -4.03 0.13
CA ALA A 233 -13.55 -4.64 0.13
C ALA A 233 -13.63 -5.79 -0.88
N ALA A 234 -13.02 -5.63 -2.06
CA ALA A 234 -12.91 -6.68 -3.07
C ALA A 234 -12.05 -7.86 -2.56
N ASP A 235 -10.87 -7.60 -1.99
CA ASP A 235 -10.02 -8.66 -1.41
C ASP A 235 -10.73 -9.41 -0.27
N SER A 236 -11.47 -8.69 0.58
CA SER A 236 -12.28 -9.31 1.63
C SER A 236 -13.39 -10.20 1.07
N ALA A 237 -14.00 -9.81 -0.07
CA ALA A 237 -15.00 -10.63 -0.74
C ALA A 237 -14.37 -11.91 -1.32
N LEU A 238 -13.17 -11.80 -1.89
CA LEU A 238 -12.41 -12.93 -2.44
C LEU A 238 -11.97 -13.94 -1.36
N LYS A 239 -11.69 -13.48 -0.14
CA LYS A 239 -11.45 -14.38 1.00
C LYS A 239 -12.67 -15.24 1.36
N LEU A 240 -13.89 -14.73 1.13
CA LEU A 240 -15.12 -15.49 1.37
C LEU A 240 -15.45 -16.43 0.21
N LYS A 241 -15.14 -16.01 -1.01
CA LYS A 241 -15.34 -16.78 -2.25
C LYS A 241 -14.29 -16.37 -3.27
N MET A 242 -13.30 -17.25 -3.50
CA MET A 242 -12.17 -16.96 -4.38
C MET A 242 -12.59 -16.77 -5.86
N ASP A 243 -13.65 -17.45 -6.28
CA ASP A 243 -14.25 -17.42 -7.61
C ASP A 243 -15.41 -16.40 -7.71
N ASP A 244 -15.34 -15.28 -7.00
CA ASP A 244 -16.31 -14.18 -7.17
C ASP A 244 -15.84 -13.21 -8.26
N GLU A 245 -16.32 -13.47 -9.48
CA GLU A 245 -16.10 -12.65 -10.67
C GLU A 245 -16.31 -11.14 -10.42
N LYS A 246 -17.39 -10.77 -9.72
CA LYS A 246 -17.69 -9.36 -9.45
C LYS A 246 -16.69 -8.72 -8.50
N ALA A 247 -16.09 -9.50 -7.59
CA ALA A 247 -15.05 -9.00 -6.71
C ALA A 247 -13.74 -8.83 -7.48
N LEU A 248 -13.39 -9.76 -8.37
CA LEU A 248 -12.20 -9.67 -9.23
C LEU A 248 -12.25 -8.45 -10.15
N PHE A 249 -13.38 -8.21 -10.83
CA PHE A 249 -13.53 -7.01 -11.68
C PHE A 249 -13.40 -5.72 -10.88
N ARG A 250 -14.03 -5.64 -9.69
CA ARG A 250 -13.91 -4.45 -8.83
C ARG A 250 -12.50 -4.26 -8.30
N LYS A 251 -11.77 -5.35 -8.02
CA LYS A 251 -10.35 -5.29 -7.66
C LYS A 251 -9.51 -4.72 -8.80
N ALA A 252 -9.71 -5.18 -10.03
CA ALA A 252 -9.02 -4.65 -11.21
C ALA A 252 -9.30 -3.15 -11.41
N GLN A 253 -10.57 -2.72 -11.28
CA GLN A 253 -10.96 -1.30 -11.35
C GLN A 253 -10.34 -0.46 -10.23
N ALA A 254 -10.27 -0.99 -9.01
CA ALA A 254 -9.64 -0.30 -7.90
C ALA A 254 -8.12 -0.14 -8.11
N LEU A 255 -7.44 -1.16 -8.62
CA LEU A 255 -6.01 -1.12 -8.94
C LEU A 255 -5.71 -0.12 -10.06
N GLU A 256 -6.59 -0.04 -11.06
CA GLU A 256 -6.50 0.99 -12.11
C GLU A 256 -6.62 2.40 -11.55
N GLY A 257 -7.61 2.66 -10.67
CA GLY A 257 -7.76 3.94 -9.99
C GLY A 257 -6.55 4.34 -9.16
N LEU A 258 -5.79 3.36 -8.65
CA LEU A 258 -4.50 3.56 -7.96
C LEU A 258 -3.31 3.73 -8.90
N GLY A 259 -3.49 3.60 -10.21
CA GLY A 259 -2.42 3.64 -11.20
C GLY A 259 -1.54 2.37 -11.25
N ARG A 260 -1.99 1.27 -10.64
CA ARG A 260 -1.31 -0.03 -10.62
C ARG A 260 -1.81 -0.90 -11.78
N THR A 261 -1.60 -0.44 -13.01
CA THR A 261 -2.14 -1.07 -14.23
C THR A 261 -1.61 -2.48 -14.48
N GLU A 262 -0.33 -2.73 -14.20
CA GLU A 262 0.27 -4.07 -14.34
C GLU A 262 -0.40 -5.11 -13.44
N GLU A 263 -0.72 -4.72 -12.20
CA GLU A 263 -1.41 -5.60 -11.26
C GLU A 263 -2.88 -5.80 -11.62
N ALA A 264 -3.54 -4.76 -12.14
CA ALA A 264 -4.90 -4.87 -12.67
C ALA A 264 -4.97 -5.88 -13.83
N LEU A 265 -3.98 -5.87 -14.73
CA LEU A 265 -3.87 -6.86 -15.80
C LEU A 265 -3.69 -8.28 -15.25
N GLY A 266 -2.84 -8.46 -14.23
CA GLY A 266 -2.66 -9.76 -13.57
C GLY A 266 -3.94 -10.30 -12.94
N VAL A 267 -4.73 -9.45 -12.29
CA VAL A 267 -6.06 -9.85 -11.75
C VAL A 267 -7.02 -10.25 -12.87
N LEU A 268 -6.98 -9.58 -14.01
CA LEU A 268 -7.79 -9.95 -15.17
C LEU A 268 -7.29 -11.25 -15.83
N ASP A 269 -6.00 -11.58 -15.76
CA ASP A 269 -5.49 -12.90 -16.15
C ASP A 269 -6.05 -14.01 -15.22
N GLU A 270 -6.12 -13.76 -13.90
CA GLU A 270 -6.74 -14.70 -12.95
C GLU A 270 -8.23 -14.95 -13.26
N VAL A 271 -8.97 -13.92 -13.70
CA VAL A 271 -10.37 -14.07 -14.12
C VAL A 271 -10.49 -15.02 -15.33
N GLU A 272 -9.58 -14.93 -16.30
CA GLU A 272 -9.59 -15.82 -17.47
C GLU A 272 -9.32 -17.27 -17.07
N GLU A 273 -8.42 -17.52 -16.11
CA GLU A 273 -8.15 -18.85 -15.59
C GLU A 273 -9.39 -19.45 -14.91
N ILE A 274 -10.06 -18.67 -14.06
CA ILE A 274 -11.28 -19.12 -13.36
C ILE A 274 -12.44 -19.34 -14.33
N ALA A 275 -12.57 -18.50 -15.35
CA ALA A 275 -13.61 -18.64 -16.37
C ALA A 275 -13.45 -19.91 -17.23
N GLY A 276 -12.25 -20.49 -17.29
CA GLY A 276 -11.97 -21.74 -18.00
C GLY A 276 -12.83 -22.93 -17.54
N ASP A 277 -13.23 -22.93 -16.27
CA ASP A 277 -14.01 -24.00 -15.63
C ASP A 277 -15.54 -23.74 -15.66
N MET A 278 -16.00 -22.64 -16.26
CA MET A 278 -17.42 -22.23 -16.27
C MET A 278 -18.18 -22.64 -17.54
N ASP A 279 -19.52 -22.54 -17.48
CA ASP A 279 -20.41 -22.79 -18.60
C ASP A 279 -20.04 -21.93 -19.83
N GLU A 280 -20.11 -22.53 -21.02
CA GLU A 280 -19.55 -21.97 -22.26
C GLU A 280 -20.09 -20.57 -22.63
N GLU A 281 -21.39 -20.33 -22.43
CA GLU A 281 -22.06 -19.06 -22.72
C GLU A 281 -21.67 -17.95 -21.71
N PHE A 282 -21.55 -18.29 -20.42
CA PHE A 282 -21.09 -17.37 -19.39
C PHE A 282 -19.60 -17.05 -19.53
N ARG A 283 -18.79 -18.05 -19.91
CA ARG A 283 -17.37 -17.88 -20.17
C ARG A 283 -17.12 -16.87 -21.29
N GLU A 284 -17.84 -16.98 -22.40
CA GLU A 284 -17.64 -16.08 -23.55
C GLU A 284 -17.90 -14.62 -23.16
N GLN A 285 -19.00 -14.35 -22.44
CA GLN A 285 -19.32 -13.00 -21.96
C GLN A 285 -18.23 -12.43 -21.05
N ILE A 286 -17.73 -13.22 -20.10
CA ILE A 286 -16.70 -12.76 -19.15
C ILE A 286 -15.37 -12.52 -19.86
N LEU A 287 -15.00 -13.38 -20.80
CA LEU A 287 -13.77 -13.22 -21.58
C LEU A 287 -13.82 -12.00 -22.49
N ASP A 288 -14.99 -11.65 -23.02
CA ASP A 288 -15.18 -10.42 -23.79
C ASP A 288 -15.03 -9.18 -22.90
N ASP A 289 -15.66 -9.16 -21.73
CA ASP A 289 -15.53 -8.07 -20.75
C ASP A 289 -14.08 -7.91 -20.26
N VAL A 290 -13.38 -9.03 -20.00
CA VAL A 290 -11.95 -9.02 -19.64
C VAL A 290 -11.09 -8.49 -20.77
N ARG A 291 -11.35 -8.90 -22.02
CA ARG A 291 -10.59 -8.46 -23.19
C ARG A 291 -10.73 -6.97 -23.40
N GLU A 292 -11.96 -6.46 -23.35
CA GLU A 292 -12.25 -5.02 -23.45
C GLU A 292 -11.46 -4.27 -22.36
N ARG A 293 -11.55 -4.72 -21.11
CA ARG A 293 -10.86 -4.04 -20.01
C ARG A 293 -9.34 -4.08 -20.12
N LYS A 294 -8.77 -5.21 -20.57
CA LYS A 294 -7.32 -5.33 -20.84
C LYS A 294 -6.86 -4.38 -21.95
N GLU A 295 -7.66 -4.20 -22.99
CA GLU A 295 -7.36 -3.26 -24.08
C GLU A 295 -7.36 -1.82 -23.61
N GLU A 296 -8.33 -1.43 -22.78
CA GLU A 296 -8.39 -0.11 -22.16
C GLU A 296 -7.17 0.16 -21.28
N LEU A 297 -6.81 -0.77 -20.39
CA LEU A 297 -5.63 -0.66 -19.53
C LEU A 297 -4.33 -0.50 -20.35
N LYS A 298 -4.16 -1.31 -21.39
CA LYS A 298 -3.01 -1.19 -22.32
C LYS A 298 -3.01 0.14 -23.06
N ALA A 299 -4.17 0.70 -23.38
CA ALA A 299 -4.27 2.01 -24.02
C ALA A 299 -3.85 3.14 -23.06
N ILE A 300 -4.24 3.05 -21.78
CA ILE A 300 -3.82 3.98 -20.72
C ILE A 300 -2.30 3.96 -20.58
N GLU A 301 -1.66 2.78 -20.50
CA GLU A 301 -0.20 2.65 -20.42
C GLU A 301 0.52 3.22 -21.65
N ARG A 302 0.03 2.92 -22.86
CA ARG A 302 0.59 3.47 -24.10
C ARG A 302 0.49 4.99 -24.15
N LYS A 303 -0.61 5.56 -23.66
CA LYS A 303 -0.80 7.01 -23.58
C LYS A 303 0.16 7.62 -22.56
N ALA A 304 0.24 7.04 -21.36
CA ALA A 304 1.18 7.47 -20.32
C ALA A 304 2.65 7.42 -20.82
N ALA A 305 3.03 6.38 -21.56
CA ALA A 305 4.36 6.26 -22.15
C ALA A 305 4.64 7.34 -23.23
N LYS A 306 3.65 7.66 -24.07
CA LYS A 306 3.76 8.74 -25.07
C LYS A 306 3.87 10.11 -24.39
N ASP A 307 3.05 10.36 -23.38
CA ASP A 307 3.05 11.62 -22.62
C ASP A 307 4.38 11.79 -21.87
N PHE A 308 4.90 10.72 -21.26
CA PHE A 308 6.23 10.71 -20.64
C PHE A 308 7.33 11.02 -21.66
N ASN A 309 7.32 10.39 -22.83
CA ASN A 309 8.34 10.62 -23.87
C ASN A 309 8.27 12.05 -24.44
N SER A 310 7.06 12.58 -24.65
CA SER A 310 6.81 13.97 -25.03
C SER A 310 7.35 14.95 -24.00
N MET A 311 7.03 14.73 -22.71
CA MET A 311 7.50 15.56 -21.59
C MET A 311 9.01 15.48 -21.44
N PHE A 312 9.60 14.29 -21.57
CA PHE A 312 11.04 14.07 -21.52
C PHE A 312 11.77 14.83 -22.63
N LYS A 313 11.26 14.76 -23.86
CA LYS A 313 11.81 15.50 -25.01
C LYS A 313 11.70 17.02 -24.81
N ALA A 314 10.54 17.52 -24.38
CA ALA A 314 10.35 18.94 -24.10
C ALA A 314 11.23 19.46 -22.94
N MET A 315 11.55 18.60 -21.97
CA MET A 315 12.46 18.92 -20.86
C MET A 315 13.93 18.92 -21.29
N GLY A 316 14.31 18.03 -22.23
CA GLY A 316 15.60 18.03 -22.91
C GLY A 316 15.80 19.27 -23.79
N ASP A 317 14.79 19.65 -24.57
CA ASP A 317 14.82 20.82 -25.46
C ASP A 317 14.91 22.16 -24.68
N LYS A 318 14.38 22.19 -23.45
CA LYS A 318 14.44 23.36 -22.55
C LYS A 318 15.73 23.47 -21.72
N GLN A 319 16.74 22.62 -21.93
CA GLN A 319 17.99 22.59 -21.13
C GLN A 319 17.75 22.58 -19.62
N VAL A 320 16.66 21.97 -19.14
CA VAL A 320 16.33 21.89 -17.70
C VAL A 320 17.32 20.98 -16.97
N PHE A 321 17.92 20.03 -17.69
CA PHE A 321 19.23 19.49 -17.33
C PHE A 321 20.26 20.55 -17.67
N GLY A 322 20.56 21.42 -16.70
CA GLY A 322 21.58 22.44 -16.87
C GLY A 322 22.87 21.84 -17.45
N SER A 323 23.55 22.65 -18.24
CA SER A 323 24.91 22.47 -18.76
C SER A 323 25.98 22.41 -17.64
N GLY A 324 25.70 21.63 -16.60
CA GLY A 324 26.42 21.54 -15.34
C GLY A 324 26.51 20.11 -14.86
N ARG A 325 27.04 19.22 -15.69
CA ARG A 325 27.88 18.15 -15.17
C ARG A 325 29.32 18.62 -15.32
N PHE A 326 29.75 19.58 -14.51
CA PHE A 326 31.18 19.77 -14.28
C PHE A 326 31.52 18.97 -13.03
N LEU A 327 32.41 17.99 -13.18
CA LEU A 327 33.11 17.42 -12.04
C LEU A 327 34.00 18.54 -11.46
N ALA A 328 34.28 18.48 -10.16
CA ALA A 328 34.98 19.52 -9.40
C ALA A 328 36.42 19.84 -9.89
N ASP A 329 36.88 19.26 -11.00
CA ASP A 329 38.19 19.47 -11.62
C ASP A 329 38.16 20.28 -12.94
N GLY A 330 36.98 20.75 -13.39
CA GLY A 330 36.87 21.59 -14.58
C GLY A 330 37.03 20.85 -15.91
N THR A 331 37.00 19.52 -15.92
CA THR A 331 36.91 18.75 -17.16
C THR A 331 35.45 18.41 -17.48
N SER A 332 35.08 18.54 -18.76
CA SER A 332 33.77 18.10 -19.25
C SER A 332 33.62 16.58 -19.04
N PRO A 333 32.44 16.06 -18.70
CA PRO A 333 32.21 14.62 -18.65
C PRO A 333 32.55 14.05 -20.03
N PRO A 334 33.18 12.87 -20.10
CA PRO A 334 33.37 12.22 -21.38
C PRO A 334 32.01 12.09 -22.07
N PRO A 335 31.93 12.35 -23.38
CA PRO A 335 30.68 12.29 -24.12
C PRO A 335 30.01 10.94 -23.90
N ALA A 336 28.68 10.93 -23.89
CA ALA A 336 27.91 9.68 -23.82
C ALA A 336 28.42 8.74 -24.93
N LEU A 337 28.79 7.52 -24.52
CA LEU A 337 29.35 6.51 -25.43
C LEU A 337 28.38 6.30 -26.58
N THR A 338 28.89 6.31 -27.81
CA THR A 338 28.09 5.93 -28.96
C THR A 338 27.64 4.47 -28.80
N GLY A 339 26.51 4.08 -29.40
CA GLY A 339 26.01 2.70 -29.27
C GLY A 339 27.02 1.61 -29.71
N ALA A 340 28.03 1.96 -30.51
CA ALA A 340 29.15 1.07 -30.84
C ALA A 340 30.16 0.94 -29.68
N GLU A 341 30.43 2.02 -28.96
CA GLU A 341 31.33 2.07 -27.81
C GLU A 341 30.71 1.41 -26.57
N GLU A 342 29.40 1.55 -26.36
CA GLU A 342 28.67 0.82 -25.31
C GLU A 342 28.74 -0.70 -25.53
N ARG A 343 28.56 -1.15 -26.78
CA ARG A 343 28.71 -2.57 -27.15
C ARG A 343 30.14 -3.06 -26.94
N LYS A 344 31.14 -2.23 -27.19
CA LYS A 344 32.55 -2.56 -26.94
C LYS A 344 32.85 -2.65 -25.44
N LEU A 345 32.31 -1.72 -24.64
CA LEU A 345 32.47 -1.72 -23.19
C LEU A 345 31.76 -2.91 -22.54
N LYS A 346 30.58 -3.29 -23.04
CA LYS A 346 29.86 -4.49 -22.59
C LYS A 346 30.68 -5.76 -22.84
N ARG A 347 31.28 -5.91 -24.02
CA ARG A 347 32.17 -7.06 -24.33
C ARG A 347 33.43 -7.09 -23.46
N ILE A 348 33.99 -5.94 -23.11
CA ILE A 348 35.15 -5.85 -22.23
C ILE A 348 34.77 -6.29 -20.81
N LYS A 349 33.64 -5.80 -20.28
CA LYS A 349 33.13 -6.22 -18.97
C LYS A 349 32.82 -7.71 -18.92
N GLU A 350 32.15 -8.24 -19.95
CA GLU A 350 31.89 -9.69 -20.05
C GLU A 350 33.19 -10.51 -20.12
N GLN A 351 34.24 -10.02 -20.80
CA GLN A 351 35.56 -10.65 -20.80
C GLN A 351 36.27 -10.59 -19.44
N GLU A 352 36.16 -9.47 -18.72
CA GLU A 352 36.73 -9.33 -17.37
C GLU A 352 36.00 -10.21 -16.36
N GLU A 353 34.68 -10.26 -16.41
CA GLU A 353 33.86 -11.16 -15.59
C GLU A 353 34.21 -12.62 -15.87
N TYR A 354 34.35 -13.00 -17.15
CA TYR A 354 34.81 -14.34 -17.52
C TYR A 354 36.21 -14.67 -17.00
N ARG A 355 37.17 -13.73 -17.10
CA ARG A 355 38.53 -13.92 -16.57
C ARG A 355 38.53 -14.08 -15.05
N THR A 356 37.71 -13.29 -14.37
CA THR A 356 37.60 -13.33 -12.90
C THR A 356 36.95 -14.62 -12.43
N ALA A 357 35.90 -15.08 -13.12
CA ALA A 357 35.27 -16.37 -12.88
C ALA A 357 36.23 -17.54 -13.13
N LYS A 358 37.00 -17.49 -14.22
CA LYS A 358 38.02 -18.48 -14.54
C LYS A 358 39.12 -18.56 -13.49
N ALA A 359 39.62 -17.40 -13.02
CA ALA A 359 40.63 -17.35 -11.97
C ALA A 359 40.11 -17.92 -10.64
N LYS A 360 38.84 -17.63 -10.27
CA LYS A 360 38.19 -18.24 -9.09
C LYS A 360 38.08 -19.76 -9.23
N TYR A 361 37.66 -20.24 -10.39
CA TYR A 361 37.55 -21.67 -10.66
C TYR A 361 38.92 -22.36 -10.57
N GLU A 362 39.97 -21.80 -11.16
CA GLU A 362 41.32 -22.35 -11.09
C GLU A 362 41.88 -22.36 -9.65
N LEU A 363 41.54 -21.35 -8.83
CA LEU A 363 41.89 -21.30 -7.41
C LEU A 363 41.16 -22.40 -6.61
N GLU A 364 39.87 -22.63 -6.90
CA GLU A 364 39.09 -23.72 -6.29
C GLU A 364 39.62 -25.10 -6.69
N GLN A 365 40.04 -25.29 -7.94
CA GLN A 365 40.62 -26.56 -8.39
C GLN A 365 41.99 -26.80 -7.72
N ARG A 366 42.82 -25.77 -7.53
CA ARG A 366 44.08 -25.90 -6.78
C ARG A 366 43.83 -26.27 -5.30
N ARG A 367 42.84 -25.65 -4.65
CA ARG A 367 42.45 -26.00 -3.27
C ARG A 367 41.94 -27.44 -3.12
N LYS A 368 41.39 -28.04 -4.17
CA LYS A 368 40.93 -29.45 -4.18
C LYS A 368 42.06 -30.46 -4.39
N VAL A 369 43.24 -30.04 -4.82
CA VAL A 369 44.41 -30.90 -5.03
C VAL A 369 45.38 -30.85 -3.83
N GLU A 370 45.25 -29.85 -2.96
CA GLU A 370 46.01 -29.71 -1.71
C GLU A 370 45.32 -30.33 -0.46
N ILE A 371 44.16 -30.99 -0.65
CA ILE A 371 43.48 -31.86 0.32
C ILE A 371 43.59 -33.29 -0.21
#